data_AF-A0A8J6ZJX7-F1
#
_entry.id   AF-A0A8J6ZJX7-F1
#
_cell.length_a   1.000
_cell.length_b   1.000
_cell.length_c   1.000
_cell.angle_alpha   90.00
_cell.angle_beta   90.00
_cell.angle_gamma   90.00
#
_symmetry.space_group_name_H-M   'P 1'
#
loop_
_entity.id
_entity.type
_entity.pdbx_description
1 polymer ?
#
loop_
_entity_poly.entity_id
_entity_poly.type
_entity_poly.pdbx_seq_one_letter_code
_entity_poly.pdbx_strand_id
1 'polypeptide(L)' 'MLLQELKEQAVKLPPRDRLALLTAIVESLQDTSISESDRSSAIRRMRGLLKTDKPAPTDEEVVAMLDERRVEKYLQ' A
#
# COMPACT_ATOMS: atom_id res chain seq x y z
N MET A 1 24.27 16.29 -1.59
CA MET A 1 25.26 15.21 -1.37
C MET A 1 24.96 14.08 -2.32
N LEU A 2 26.00 13.47 -2.90
CA LEU A 2 25.84 12.21 -3.61
C LEU A 2 25.47 11.11 -2.61
N LEU A 3 24.60 10.18 -3.01
CA LEU A 3 24.17 9.05 -2.17
C LEU A 3 25.37 8.20 -1.68
N GLN A 4 26.44 8.14 -2.47
CA GLN A 4 27.67 7.44 -2.10
C GLN A 4 28.39 8.12 -0.93
N GLU A 5 28.52 9.46 -0.95
CA GLU A 5 29.16 10.23 0.12
C GLU A 5 28.42 10.05 1.45
N LEU A 6 27.08 10.01 1.42
CA LEU A 6 26.26 9.84 2.61
C LEU A 6 26.42 8.43 3.22
N LYS A 7 26.56 7.40 2.37
CA LYS A 7 26.85 6.03 2.81
C LYS A 7 28.21 5.93 3.48
N GLU A 8 29.23 6.54 2.88
CA GLU A 8 30.58 6.57 3.46
C GLU A 8 30.61 7.27 4.82
N GLN A 9 29.88 8.37 4.96
CA GLN A 9 29.76 9.07 6.25
C GLN A 9 28.99 8.24 7.29
N ALA A 10 27.93 7.54 6.89
CA ALA A 10 27.16 6.69 7.79
C ALA A 10 27.99 5.52 8.35
N VAL A 11 28.90 4.94 7.55
CA VAL A 11 29.77 3.84 7.99
C VAL A 11 30.84 4.32 8.99
N LYS A 12 31.27 5.58 8.90
CA LYS A 12 32.24 6.20 9.81
C LYS A 12 31.67 6.46 11.21
N LEU A 13 30.35 6.43 11.38
CA LEU A 13 29.70 6.63 12.67
C LEU A 13 29.99 5.47 13.64
N PRO A 14 30.02 5.74 14.97
CA PRO A 14 30.02 4.72 16.00
C PRO A 14 28.85 3.73 15.83
N PRO A 15 28.99 2.47 16.27
CA PRO A 15 27.93 1.47 16.12
C PRO A 15 26.57 1.89 16.68
N ARG A 16 26.57 2.59 17.82
CA ARG A 16 25.36 3.11 18.46
C ARG A 16 24.64 4.14 17.59
N ASP A 17 25.40 5.07 17.00
CA ASP A 17 24.84 6.15 16.19
C ASP A 17 24.37 5.64 14.84
N ARG A 18 25.02 4.60 14.29
CA ARG A 18 24.52 3.89 13.11
C ARG A 18 23.16 3.26 13.37
N LEU A 19 22.98 2.60 14.52
CA LEU A 19 21.69 2.01 14.88
C LEU A 19 20.62 3.09 15.09
N ALA A 20 20.95 4.19 15.76
CA ALA A 20 20.02 5.31 15.94
C ALA A 20 19.60 5.93 14.60
N LEU A 21 20.54 6.11 13.66
CA LEU A 21 20.26 6.59 12.31
C LEU A 21 19.33 5.62 11.55
N LEU A 22 19.56 4.31 11.71
CA LEU A 22 18.74 3.28 11.07
C LEU A 22 17.30 3.33 11.61
N THR A 23 17.12 3.46 12.93
CA THR A 23 15.81 3.63 13.55
C THR A 23 15.08 4.87 13.03
N ALA A 24 15.75 6.02 12.98
CA ALA A 24 15.16 7.26 12.48
C ALA A 24 14.75 7.17 11.00
N ILE A 25 15.54 6.48 10.17
CA ILE A 25 15.19 6.21 8.77
C ILE A 25 13.94 5.33 8.71
N VAL A 26 13.90 4.24 9.47
CA VAL A 26 12.74 3.33 9.51
C VAL A 26 11.48 4.06 9.95
N GLU A 27 11.55 4.87 11.02
CA GLU A 27 10.44 5.69 11.50
C GLU A 27 9.96 6.68 10.43
N SER A 28 10.87 7.35 9.72
CA SER A 28 10.50 8.28 8.62
C SER A 28 9.79 7.59 7.45
N LEU A 29 10.05 6.29 7.24
CA LEU A 29 9.45 5.50 6.18
C LEU A 29 8.11 4.87 6.60
N GLN A 30 7.81 4.76 7.90
CA GLN A 30 6.54 4.24 8.40
C GLN A 30 5.37 5.15 8.01
N ASP A 31 5.55 6.46 8.03
CA ASP A 31 4.55 7.43 7.55
C ASP A 31 4.43 7.46 6.02
N THR A 32 5.46 6.97 5.32
CA THR A 32 5.47 6.80 3.85
C THR A 32 4.77 5.49 3.47
N SER A 33 3.65 5.19 4.14
CA SER A 33 2.80 4.04 3.87
C SER A 33 2.68 3.85 2.36
N ILE A 34 3.12 2.69 1.88
CA ILE A 34 3.02 2.24 0.49
C ILE A 34 1.65 2.66 0.01
N SER A 35 1.63 3.63 -0.92
CA SER A 35 0.45 4.46 -1.16
C SER A 35 -0.80 3.57 -1.19
N GLU A 36 -1.76 3.87 -0.33
CA GLU A 36 -3.05 3.18 -0.33
C GLU A 36 -3.66 3.14 -1.75
N SER A 37 -3.23 4.04 -2.64
CA SER A 37 -3.60 4.08 -4.04
C SER A 37 -3.26 2.80 -4.82
N ASP A 38 -2.06 2.22 -4.63
CA ASP A 38 -1.63 1.01 -5.35
C ASP A 38 -2.30 -0.24 -4.79
N ARG A 39 -2.43 -0.32 -3.47
CA ARG A 39 -3.18 -1.40 -2.82
C ARG A 39 -4.66 -1.34 -3.21
N SER A 40 -5.24 -0.14 -3.26
CA SER A 40 -6.63 0.06 -3.69
C SER A 40 -6.84 -0.27 -5.16
N SER A 41 -5.87 0.04 -6.03
CA SER A 41 -5.96 -0.32 -7.46
C SER A 41 -5.87 -1.82 -7.67
N ALA A 42 -4.96 -2.51 -6.96
CA ALA A 42 -4.82 -3.96 -6.99
C ALA A 42 -6.07 -4.66 -6.41
N ILE A 43 -6.57 -4.21 -5.26
CA ILE A 43 -7.81 -4.73 -4.66
C ILE A 43 -9.01 -4.51 -5.59
N ARG A 44 -9.11 -3.35 -6.26
CA ARG A 44 -10.16 -3.12 -7.27
C ARG A 44 -10.06 -4.07 -8.46
N ARG A 45 -8.85 -4.38 -8.93
CA ARG A 45 -8.63 -5.34 -10.03
C ARG A 45 -8.92 -6.78 -9.62
N MET A 46 -8.64 -7.13 -8.37
CA MET A 46 -8.87 -8.47 -7.82
C MET A 46 -10.23 -8.61 -7.11
N ARG A 47 -11.13 -7.64 -7.29
CA ARG A 47 -12.49 -7.67 -6.73
C ARG A 47 -13.20 -8.96 -7.17
N GLY A 48 -13.66 -9.75 -6.20
CA GLY A 48 -14.30 -11.06 -6.43
C GLY A 48 -13.35 -12.27 -6.38
N LEU A 49 -12.03 -12.07 -6.47
CA LEU A 49 -11.03 -13.14 -6.29
C LEU A 49 -10.44 -13.16 -4.88
N LEU A 50 -10.45 -12.02 -4.20
CA LEU A 50 -9.90 -11.90 -2.85
C LEU A 50 -10.88 -12.42 -1.80
N LYS A 51 -10.36 -13.21 -0.86
CA LYS A 51 -11.09 -13.58 0.36
C LYS A 51 -11.20 -12.33 1.23
N THR A 52 -12.43 -11.86 1.43
CA THR A 52 -12.73 -10.80 2.38
C THR A 52 -13.14 -11.42 3.72
N ASP A 53 -12.83 -10.77 4.85
CA ASP A 53 -13.33 -11.17 6.17
C ASP A 53 -14.85 -10.94 6.34
N LYS A 54 -15.50 -10.44 5.29
CA LYS A 54 -16.95 -10.23 5.23
C LYS A 54 -17.67 -11.51 4.78
N PRO A 55 -18.90 -11.74 5.27
CA PRO A 55 -19.73 -12.85 4.80
C PRO A 55 -19.96 -12.76 3.27
N ALA A 56 -20.29 -13.89 2.66
CA ALA A 56 -20.70 -13.91 1.26
C ALA A 56 -21.91 -12.98 1.06
N PRO A 57 -21.95 -12.21 -0.05
CA PRO A 57 -23.06 -11.32 -0.32
C PRO A 57 -24.36 -12.10 -0.52
N THR A 58 -25.47 -11.47 -0.15
CA THR A 58 -26.82 -11.97 -0.41
C THR A 58 -27.21 -11.77 -1.88
N ASP A 59 -28.22 -12.49 -2.35
CA ASP A 59 -28.68 -12.42 -3.74
C ASP A 59 -29.09 -10.98 -4.14
N GLU A 60 -29.72 -10.23 -3.24
CA GLU A 60 -30.09 -8.83 -3.45
C GLU A 60 -28.88 -7.91 -3.62
N GLU A 61 -27.85 -8.11 -2.78
CA GLU A 61 -26.59 -7.36 -2.87
C GLU A 61 -25.85 -7.69 -4.17
N VAL A 62 -25.90 -8.94 -4.63
CA VAL A 62 -25.29 -9.36 -5.91
C VAL A 62 -25.98 -8.66 -7.08
N VAL A 63 -27.30 -8.52 -7.07
CA VAL A 63 -28.04 -7.78 -8.12
C VAL A 63 -27.59 -6.33 -8.18
N ALA A 64 -27.50 -5.65 -7.03
CA ALA A 64 -27.02 -4.27 -6.97
C ALA A 64 -25.58 -4.13 -7.51
N MET A 65 -24.68 -5.04 -7.12
CA MET A 65 -23.30 -5.05 -7.61
C MET A 65 -23.20 -5.23 -9.14
N LEU A 66 -24.06 -6.05 -9.72
CA LEU A 66 -24.10 -6.27 -11.18
C LEU A 66 -24.64 -5.05 -11.92
N ASP A 67 -25.63 -4.37 -11.37
CA ASP A 67 -26.20 -3.17 -11.99
C ASP A 67 -25.25 -1.99 -11.92
N GLU A 68 -24.58 -1.76 -10.79
CA GLU A 68 -23.47 -0.80 -10.68
C GLU A 68 -22.40 -1.08 -11.75
N ARG A 69 -22.03 -2.36 -11.93
CA ARG A 69 -21.01 -2.76 -12.91
C ARG A 69 -21.46 -2.53 -14.36
N ARG A 70 -22.75 -2.70 -14.66
CA ARG A 70 -23.31 -2.41 -15.98
C ARG A 70 -23.28 -0.91 -16.28
N VAL A 71 -23.64 -0.09 -15.30
CA VAL A 71 -23.58 1.37 -15.43
C VAL A 71 -22.14 1.82 -15.68
N GLU A 72 -21.19 1.39 -14.85
CA GLU A 72 -19.75 1.69 -15.05
C GLU A 72 -19.24 1.28 -16.44
N LYS A 73 -19.70 0.14 -16.97
CA LYS A 73 -19.19 -0.40 -18.23
C LYS A 73 -19.77 0.27 -19.48
N TYR A 74 -21.03 0.71 -19.42
CA TYR A 74 -21.79 1.11 -20.61
C TYR A 74 -22.29 2.56 -20.60
N LEU A 75 -22.26 3.25 -19.45
CA LEU A 75 -22.76 4.62 -19.28
C LEU A 75 -21.67 5.63 -18.89
N GLN A 76 -20.40 5.20 -18.79
CA GLN A 76 -19.23 6.07 -18.64
C GLN A 76 -18.36 6.09 -19.90
#